data_AF-A0A967V4U9-F1
#
_entry.id   AF-A0A967V4U9-F1
#
_cell.length_a   1.000
_cell.length_b   1.000
_cell.length_c   1.000
_cell.angle_alpha   90.00
_cell.angle_beta   90.00
_cell.angle_gamma   90.00
#
_symmetry.space_group_name_H-M   'P 1'
#
loop_
_entity.id
_entity.type
_entity.pdbx_description
1 polymer ?
#
loop_
_entity_poly.entity_id
_entity_poly.type
_entity_poly.pdbx_seq_one_letter_code
_entity_poly.pdbx_strand_id
1 'polypeptide(L)'
;MISFIGRSIVQKIITLFFVSIVSFLIIHLAPGEPSQVDPMNPKFTREMVERFREEFHLDKPLYLQYLYFYRDLFTGKTVSWKDHLPVFKKIWERFLNSLPLFIVGTIL
;
A
#
# COMPACT_ATOMS: atom_id res chain seq x y z
N MET A 1 -16.89 -4.00 28.30
CA MET A 1 -15.65 -4.34 27.56
C MET A 1 -15.89 -4.51 26.05
N ILE A 2 -16.86 -5.31 25.60
CA ILE A 2 -17.15 -5.51 24.15
C ILE A 2 -17.50 -4.19 23.43
N SER A 3 -18.37 -3.35 24.03
CA SER A 3 -18.71 -2.02 23.47
C SER A 3 -17.49 -1.10 23.32
N PHE A 4 -16.56 -1.15 24.27
CA PHE A 4 -15.30 -0.38 24.21
C PHE A 4 -14.38 -0.88 23.09
N ILE A 5 -14.20 -2.20 22.97
CA ILE A 5 -13.41 -2.81 21.91
C ILE A 5 -13.99 -2.47 20.53
N GLY A 6 -15.31 -2.59 20.37
CA GLY A 6 -16.00 -2.21 19.13
C GLY A 6 -15.76 -0.75 18.75
N ARG A 7 -15.92 0.19 19.70
CA ARG A 7 -15.64 1.61 19.47
C ARG A 7 -14.19 1.86 19.06
N SER A 8 -13.23 1.19 19.72
CA SER A 8 -11.81 1.34 19.40
C SER A 8 -11.45 0.80 18.02
N ILE A 9 -12.00 -0.36 17.63
CA ILE A 9 -11.79 -0.94 16.29
C ILE A 9 -12.33 0.01 15.22
N VAL A 10 -13.54 0.55 15.40
CA VAL A 10 -14.13 1.51 14.45
C VAL A 10 -13.26 2.75 14.31
N GLN A 11 -12.79 3.33 15.43
CA GLN A 11 -11.87 4.48 15.38
C GLN A 11 -10.59 4.16 14.62
N LYS A 12 -9.97 3.00 14.86
CA LYS A 12 -8.74 2.58 14.16
C LYS A 12 -8.98 2.37 12.66
N ILE A 13 -10.10 1.76 12.28
CA ILE A 13 -10.46 1.56 10.87
C ILE A 13 -10.64 2.92 10.18
N ILE A 14 -11.36 3.86 10.80
CA ILE A 14 -11.55 5.21 10.26
C ILE A 14 -10.20 5.91 10.09
N THR A 15 -9.34 5.86 11.10
CA THR A 15 -7.99 6.45 11.00
C THR A 15 -7.19 5.84 9.87
N LEU A 16 -7.15 4.50 9.76
CA LEU A 16 -6.44 3.81 8.68
C LEU A 16 -7.00 4.17 7.29
N PHE A 17 -8.32 4.33 7.18
CA PHE A 17 -8.95 4.77 5.95
C PHE A 17 -8.45 6.17 5.54
N PHE A 18 -8.49 7.15 6.43
CA PHE A 18 -7.97 8.50 6.12
C PHE A 18 -6.47 8.51 5.83
N VAL A 19 -5.68 7.77 6.61
CA VAL A 19 -4.23 7.63 6.35
C VAL A 19 -3.99 7.06 4.95
N SER A 20 -4.75 6.04 4.54
CA SER A 20 -4.62 5.48 3.20
C SER A 20 -4.92 6.50 2.09
N ILE A 21 -5.95 7.34 2.27
CA ILE A 21 -6.30 8.39 1.30
C ILE A 21 -5.14 9.36 1.18
N VAL A 22 -4.64 9.85 2.32
CA VAL A 22 -3.54 10.81 2.35
C VAL A 22 -2.29 10.20 1.70
N SER A 23 -1.91 8.97 2.06
CA SER A 23 -0.78 8.27 1.43
C SER A 23 -0.97 8.09 -0.07
N PHE A 24 -2.18 7.73 -0.50
CA PHE A 24 -2.51 7.58 -1.93
C PHE A 24 -2.37 8.90 -2.67
N LEU A 25 -2.90 10.00 -2.12
CA LEU A 25 -2.78 11.33 -2.70
C LEU A 25 -1.33 11.82 -2.74
N ILE A 26 -0.54 11.58 -1.69
CA ILE A 26 0.89 11.96 -1.67
C ILE A 26 1.63 11.32 -2.84
N ILE A 27 1.37 10.03 -3.14
CA ILE A 27 2.00 9.34 -4.27
C ILE A 27 1.61 9.99 -5.61
N HIS A 28 0.36 10.43 -5.76
CA HIS A 28 -0.14 11.04 -7.00
C HIS A 28 0.21 12.53 -7.16
N LEU A 29 0.47 13.22 -6.05
CA LEU A 29 0.88 14.63 -6.03
C LEU A 29 2.41 14.79 -6.09
N ALA A 30 3.16 13.72 -5.84
CA ALA A 30 4.61 13.72 -5.98
C ALA A 30 5.00 14.08 -7.44
N PRO A 31 6.07 14.85 -7.65
CA PRO A 31 6.52 15.20 -9.00
C PRO A 31 7.00 13.94 -9.74
N GLY A 32 6.37 13.65 -10.88
CA GLY A 32 6.57 12.43 -11.67
C GLY A 32 5.26 11.64 -11.83
N GLU A 33 5.18 10.74 -12.81
CA GLU A 33 4.03 9.81 -12.87
C GLU A 33 4.24 8.65 -11.89
N PRO A 34 3.19 8.14 -11.20
CA PRO A 34 3.29 6.94 -10.35
C PRO A 34 3.77 5.69 -11.10
N SER A 35 3.83 5.72 -12.43
CA SER A 35 4.39 4.69 -13.31
C SER A 35 5.92 4.83 -13.50
N GLN A 36 6.51 5.98 -13.16
CA GLN A 36 7.91 6.35 -13.41
C GLN A 36 8.77 6.31 -12.15
N VAL A 37 8.50 5.38 -11.24
CA VAL A 37 9.06 5.43 -9.88
C VAL A 37 10.56 5.05 -9.82
N ASP A 38 11.15 4.61 -10.93
CA ASP A 38 12.61 4.45 -11.05
C ASP A 38 13.15 5.07 -12.36
N PRO A 39 13.07 6.41 -12.52
CA PRO A 39 13.42 7.09 -13.76
C PRO A 39 14.93 7.07 -14.05
N MET A 40 15.75 6.70 -13.06
CA MET A 40 17.20 6.56 -13.20
C MET A 40 17.65 5.15 -13.59
N ASN A 41 16.74 4.19 -13.67
CA ASN A 41 17.07 2.82 -14.07
C ASN A 41 17.00 2.69 -15.60
N PRO A 42 18.14 2.52 -16.30
CA PRO A 42 18.18 2.45 -17.75
C PRO A 42 17.46 1.23 -18.33
N LYS A 43 17.01 0.30 -17.49
CA LYS A 43 16.15 -0.83 -17.88
C LYS A 43 14.66 -0.46 -17.99
N PHE A 44 14.22 0.70 -17.51
CA PHE A 44 12.82 1.13 -17.64
C PHE A 44 12.56 1.63 -19.06
N THR A 45 12.20 0.72 -19.96
CA THR A 45 11.76 1.06 -21.33
C THR A 45 10.35 1.66 -21.31
N ARG A 46 10.00 2.44 -22.33
CA ARG A 46 8.64 3.01 -22.49
C ARG A 46 7.55 1.93 -22.49
N GLU A 47 7.83 0.78 -23.12
CA GLU A 47 6.93 -0.37 -23.13
C GLU A 47 6.67 -0.93 -21.73
N MET A 48 7.69 -0.97 -20.85
CA MET A 48 7.49 -1.40 -19.47
C MET A 48 6.62 -0.41 -18.70
N VAL A 49 6.82 0.90 -18.89
CA VAL A 49 6.00 1.95 -18.24
C VAL A 49 4.53 1.83 -18.63
N GLU A 50 4.24 1.57 -19.91
CA GLU A 50 2.86 1.38 -20.38
C GLU A 50 2.22 0.12 -19.79
N ARG A 51 2.95 -1.00 -19.77
CA ARG A 51 2.47 -2.23 -19.12
C ARG A 51 2.22 -2.04 -17.63
N PHE A 52 3.10 -1.32 -16.92
CA PHE A 52 2.90 -0.97 -15.52
C PHE A 52 1.67 -0.08 -15.32
N ARG A 53 1.45 0.87 -16.22
CA ARG A 53 0.30 1.75 -16.16
C ARG A 53 -1.01 0.97 -16.24
N GLU A 54 -1.09 -0.02 -17.12
CA GLU A 54 -2.25 -0.89 -17.26
C GLU A 54 -2.41 -1.87 -16.09
N GLU A 55 -1.32 -2.52 -15.67
CA GLU A 55 -1.32 -3.53 -14.60
C GLU A 55 -1.76 -2.95 -13.26
N PHE A 56 -1.29 -1.74 -12.93
CA PHE A 56 -1.65 -1.04 -11.69
C PHE A 56 -2.87 -0.11 -11.84
N HIS A 57 -3.59 -0.20 -12.97
CA HIS A 57 -4.78 0.60 -13.28
C HIS A 57 -4.55 2.13 -13.26
N LEU A 58 -3.30 2.58 -13.44
CA LEU A 58 -2.90 4.00 -13.44
C LEU A 58 -3.43 4.76 -14.67
N ASP A 59 -4.05 4.06 -15.62
CA ASP A 59 -4.80 4.62 -16.76
C ASP A 59 -6.23 5.08 -16.39
N LYS A 60 -6.74 4.69 -15.23
CA LYS A 60 -8.12 4.99 -14.80
C LYS A 60 -8.21 6.31 -14.02
N PRO A 61 -9.40 6.93 -13.90
CA PRO A 61 -9.62 8.04 -12.97
C PRO A 61 -9.23 7.70 -11.52
N LEU A 62 -8.70 8.68 -10.78
CA LEU A 62 -8.14 8.51 -9.42
C LEU A 62 -9.06 7.75 -8.46
N TYR A 63 -10.36 8.01 -8.49
CA TYR A 63 -11.31 7.32 -7.60
C TYR A 63 -11.43 5.82 -7.93
N LEU A 64 -11.35 5.43 -9.21
CA LEU A 64 -11.32 4.01 -9.61
C LEU A 64 -10.01 3.35 -9.22
N GLN A 65 -8.89 4.05 -9.38
CA GLN A 65 -7.58 3.55 -8.94
C GLN A 65 -7.59 3.22 -7.44
N TYR A 66 -8.15 4.11 -6.62
CA TYR A 66 -8.28 3.89 -5.19
C TYR A 66 -9.18 2.69 -4.85
N LEU A 67 -10.30 2.51 -5.58
CA LEU A 67 -11.16 1.33 -5.42
C LEU A 67 -10.44 0.04 -5.80
N TYR A 68 -9.69 0.03 -6.90
CA TYR A 68 -8.90 -1.13 -7.30
C TYR A 68 -7.79 -1.45 -6.31
N PHE A 69 -7.11 -0.44 -5.77
CA PHE A 69 -6.14 -0.61 -4.69
C PHE A 69 -6.75 -1.35 -3.49
N TYR A 70 -7.95 -0.96 -3.05
CA TYR A 70 -8.63 -1.63 -1.95
C TYR A 70 -9.10 -3.04 -2.30
N ARG A 71 -9.65 -3.25 -3.51
CA ARG A 71 -10.02 -4.58 -4.02
C ARG A 71 -8.83 -5.52 -3.96
N ASP A 72 -7.69 -5.08 -4.47
CA ASP A 72 -6.49 -5.91 -4.58
C ASP A 72 -5.86 -6.16 -3.21
N LEU A 73 -5.93 -5.17 -2.31
CA LEU A 73 -5.49 -5.30 -0.92
C LEU A 73 -6.30 -6.37 -0.18
N PHE A 74 -7.63 -6.31 -0.25
CA PHE A 74 -8.50 -7.27 0.44
C PHE A 74 -8.53 -8.66 -0.20
N THR A 75 -8.28 -8.76 -1.51
CA THR A 75 -8.14 -10.06 -2.20
C THR A 75 -6.74 -10.66 -2.06
N GLY A 76 -5.79 -9.94 -1.45
CA GLY A 76 -4.40 -10.39 -1.29
C GLY A 76 -3.61 -10.46 -2.60
N LYS A 77 -4.14 -9.85 -3.68
CA LYS A 77 -3.53 -9.84 -5.01
C LYS A 77 -2.50 -8.73 -5.20
N THR A 78 -2.33 -7.86 -4.20
CA THR A 78 -1.29 -6.83 -4.21
C THR A 78 0.10 -7.42 -4.33
N VAL A 79 0.82 -7.04 -5.39
CA VAL A 79 2.21 -7.39 -5.64
C VAL A 79 3.11 -6.17 -5.49
N SER A 80 4.30 -6.38 -4.93
CA SER A 80 5.35 -5.36 -4.85
C SER A 80 5.84 -5.08 -6.26
N TRP A 81 5.70 -3.84 -6.72
CA TRP A 81 6.27 -3.34 -7.96
C TRP A 81 7.80 -3.52 -8.03
N LYS A 82 8.52 -3.41 -6.89
CA LYS A 82 9.98 -3.53 -6.84
C LYS A 82 10.48 -4.98 -6.84
N ASP A 83 9.84 -5.85 -6.07
CA ASP A 83 10.35 -7.19 -5.77
C ASP A 83 9.48 -8.31 -6.37
N HIS A 84 8.35 -7.96 -7.00
CA HIS A 84 7.33 -8.88 -7.53
C HIS A 84 6.82 -9.94 -6.54
N LEU A 85 6.96 -9.66 -5.24
CA LEU A 85 6.47 -10.51 -4.16
C LEU A 85 5.09 -10.05 -3.68
N PRO A 86 4.24 -10.97 -3.19
CA PRO A 86 2.99 -10.61 -2.53
C PRO A 86 3.25 -9.63 -1.37
N VAL A 87 2.55 -8.50 -1.38
CA VAL A 87 2.72 -7.45 -0.36
C VAL A 87 2.39 -7.98 1.02
N PHE A 88 1.36 -8.83 1.15
CA PHE A 88 0.99 -9.42 2.43
C PHE A 88 2.12 -10.22 3.07
N LYS A 89 2.88 -11.00 2.27
CA LYS A 89 4.06 -11.74 2.75
C LYS A 89 5.11 -10.78 3.32
N LYS A 90 5.40 -9.69 2.60
CA LYS A 90 6.37 -8.67 3.01
C LYS A 90 5.93 -7.94 4.29
N ILE A 91 4.64 -7.63 4.43
CA ILE A 91 4.07 -7.05 5.66
C ILE A 91 4.23 -8.04 6.82
N TRP A 92 3.90 -9.31 6.61
CA TRP A 92 3.98 -10.34 7.63
C TRP A 92 5.41 -10.54 8.15
N GLU A 93 6.38 -10.66 7.25
CA GLU A 93 7.81 -10.77 7.59
C GLU A 93 8.29 -9.56 8.41
N ARG A 94 7.91 -8.34 8.01
CA ARG A 94 8.26 -7.12 8.74
C ARG A 94 7.56 -7.04 10.10
N PHE A 95 6.30 -7.45 10.17
CA PHE A 95 5.54 -7.52 11.41
C PHE A 95 6.22 -8.45 12.42
N LEU A 96 6.59 -9.66 12.01
CA LEU A 96 7.32 -10.62 12.85
C LEU A 96 8.67 -10.06 13.32
N ASN A 97 9.36 -9.27 12.51
CA ASN A 97 10.61 -8.62 12.93
C ASN A 97 10.37 -7.49 13.94
N SER A 98 9.26 -6.76 13.83
CA SER A 98 8.90 -5.69 14.77
C SER A 98 8.29 -6.18 16.08
N LEU A 99 7.70 -7.39 16.07
CA LEU A 99 6.96 -7.94 17.20
C LEU A 99 7.82 -8.14 18.46
N PRO A 100 9.06 -8.67 18.39
CA PRO A 100 9.93 -8.75 19.56
C PRO A 100 10.23 -7.39 20.18
N LEU A 101 10.50 -6.37 19.36
CA LEU A 101 10.79 -5.01 19.83
C LEU A 101 9.58 -4.42 20.58
N PHE A 102 8.39 -4.59 20.02
CA PHE A 102 7.15 -4.16 20.67
C PHE A 102 6.91 -4.87 22.00
N ILE A 103 7.11 -6.19 22.05
CA ILE A 103 6.92 -6.98 23.28
C ILE A 103 7.92 -6.55 24.35
N VAL A 104 9.21 -6.48 24.03
CA VAL A 104 10.25 -6.09 24.99
C VAL A 104 9.99 -4.68 25.51
N GLY A 105 9.68 -3.72 24.63
CA GLY A 105 9.40 -2.34 25.02
C GLY A 105 8.09 -2.13 25.78
N THR A 106 7.15 -3.09 25.75
CA THR A 106 5.91 -3.03 26.55
C THR A 106 6.07 -3.67 27.92
N ILE A 107 7.01 -4.62 28.06
CA ILE A 107 7.28 -5.33 29.32
C ILE A 107 8.22 -4.51 30.23
N LEU A 108 9.21 -3.83 29.64
CA LEU A 108 10.10 -2.90 30.34
C LEU A 108 9.36 -1.62 30.75
#